data_AF-A0A3A4XRK2-F1
#
_entry.id   AF-A0A3A4XRK2-F1
#
_cell.length_a   1.000
_cell.length_b   1.000
_cell.length_c   1.000
_cell.angle_alpha   90.00
_cell.angle_beta   90.00
_cell.angle_gamma   90.00
#
_symmetry.space_group_name_H-M   'P 1'
#
loop_
_entity.id
_entity.type
_entity.pdbx_description
1 polymer ?
#
loop_
_entity_poly.entity_id
_entity_poly.type
_entity_poly.pdbx_seq_one_letter_code
_entity_poly.pdbx_strand_id
1 'polypeptide(L)'
;MKPFWLDKNLAQLTPAQWEALCDGCGRCCLEKLKNAKTGKVQYTWVACYLLDIETCRCTDYSLRHLLVPDCIELRPDTIARLGWMPRTCAYRLVAENKALPAWHPLVSGDPNSVHSSGISVRNRAISEQLVHPDDLNRYLIKERL
;
A
#
# COMPACT_ATOMS: atom_id res chain seq x y z
N MET A 1 12.44 -11.07 22.93
CA MET A 1 11.41 -10.01 22.93
C MET A 1 10.43 -10.31 21.80
N LYS A 2 9.12 -10.31 22.03
CA LYS A 2 8.15 -10.58 20.95
C LYS A 2 8.08 -9.37 20.00
N PRO A 3 7.95 -9.59 18.69
CA PRO A 3 7.67 -8.52 17.73
C PRO A 3 6.44 -7.68 18.10
N PHE A 4 6.52 -6.36 17.94
CA PHE A 4 5.45 -5.45 18.36
C PHE A 4 4.14 -5.64 17.59
N TRP A 5 4.19 -6.21 16.39
CA TRP A 5 3.04 -6.47 15.52
C TRP A 5 2.33 -7.81 15.79
N LEU A 6 2.86 -8.64 16.70
CA LEU A 6 2.26 -9.93 17.07
C LEU A 6 1.43 -9.88 18.37
N ASP A 7 1.65 -8.86 19.20
CA ASP A 7 1.14 -8.80 20.58
C ASP A 7 0.15 -7.65 20.80
N LYS A 8 -0.07 -6.81 19.78
CA LYS A 8 -0.85 -5.57 19.89
C LYS A 8 -1.94 -5.49 18.83
N ASN A 9 -3.12 -5.04 19.26
CA ASN A 9 -4.11 -4.48 18.34
C ASN A 9 -3.50 -3.25 17.64
N LEU A 10 -3.80 -3.05 16.36
CA LEU A 10 -3.38 -1.86 15.60
C LEU A 10 -3.61 -0.55 16.35
N ALA A 11 -4.69 -0.45 17.13
CA ALA A 11 -5.04 0.73 17.93
C ALA A 11 -4.05 1.01 19.10
N GLN A 12 -3.20 0.05 19.46
CA GLN A 12 -2.22 0.15 20.55
C GLN A 12 -0.80 0.43 20.05
N LEU A 13 -0.62 0.59 18.74
CA LEU A 13 0.66 0.94 18.16
C LEU A 13 0.95 2.43 18.37
N THR A 14 2.19 2.74 18.74
CA THR A 14 2.65 4.12 18.70
C THR A 14 2.71 4.60 17.24
N PRO A 15 2.71 5.93 16.98
CA PRO A 15 2.88 6.44 15.62
C PRO A 15 4.12 5.86 14.91
N ALA A 16 5.25 5.74 15.63
CA ALA A 16 6.46 5.13 15.07
C ALA A 16 6.28 3.64 14.72
N GLN A 17 5.58 2.87 15.55
CA GLN A 17 5.27 1.46 15.28
C GLN A 17 4.29 1.31 14.09
N TRP A 18 3.32 2.21 14.00
CA TRP A 18 2.37 2.28 12.88
C TRP A 18 3.07 2.55 11.55
N GLU A 19 3.97 3.52 11.51
CA GLU A 19 4.75 3.83 10.31
C GLU A 19 5.73 2.69 9.96
N ALA A 20 6.34 2.05 10.97
CA ALA A 20 7.24 0.92 10.77
C ALA A 20 6.55 -0.33 10.19
N LEU A 21 5.22 -0.47 10.31
CA LEU A 21 4.47 -1.55 9.67
C LEU A 21 4.45 -1.43 8.14
N CYS A 22 4.61 -0.24 7.57
CA CYS A 22 4.59 -0.08 6.12
C CYS A 22 5.77 -0.81 5.47
N ASP A 23 5.48 -1.78 4.62
CA ASP A 23 6.48 -2.56 3.89
C ASP A 23 7.20 -1.76 2.78
N GLY A 24 6.71 -0.57 2.41
CA GLY A 24 7.26 0.21 1.32
C GLY A 24 6.92 -0.35 -0.07
N CYS A 25 5.81 -1.07 -0.22
CA CYS A 25 5.43 -1.62 -1.52
C CYS A 25 4.86 -0.59 -2.52
N GLY A 26 4.42 0.59 -2.07
CA GLY A 26 3.85 1.65 -2.92
C GLY A 26 2.45 1.35 -3.50
N ARG A 27 1.85 0.19 -3.20
CA ARG A 27 0.54 -0.20 -3.78
C ARG A 27 -0.62 0.68 -3.31
N CYS A 28 -0.54 1.29 -2.12
CA CYS A 28 -1.57 2.22 -1.65
C CYS A 28 -1.66 3.48 -2.54
N CYS A 29 -0.54 3.88 -3.17
CA CYS A 29 -0.43 5.04 -4.06
C CYS A 29 -0.87 4.77 -5.50
N LEU A 30 -1.27 3.54 -5.84
CA LEU A 30 -1.80 3.23 -7.17
C LEU A 30 -3.24 3.73 -7.33
N GLU A 31 -3.57 4.20 -8.53
CA GLU A 31 -4.92 4.53 -8.94
C GLU A 31 -5.81 3.29 -8.94
N LYS A 32 -7.04 3.48 -8.42
CA LYS A 32 -7.98 2.40 -8.12
C LYS A 32 -9.30 2.65 -8.84
N LEU A 33 -9.72 1.69 -9.66
CA LEU A 33 -11.00 1.75 -10.35
C LEU A 33 -12.02 0.86 -9.65
N LYS A 34 -13.17 1.43 -9.31
CA LYS A 34 -14.30 0.67 -8.76
C LYS A 34 -15.22 0.24 -9.89
N ASN A 35 -15.40 -1.06 -10.04
CA ASN A 35 -16.35 -1.61 -10.99
C ASN A 35 -17.78 -1.25 -10.60
N ALA A 36 -18.49 -0.50 -11.43
CA ALA A 36 -19.84 0.00 -11.13
C ALA A 36 -20.90 -1.10 -10.91
N LYS A 37 -20.71 -2.29 -11.52
CA LYS A 37 -21.68 -3.40 -11.42
C LYS A 37 -21.44 -4.28 -10.19
N THR A 38 -20.18 -4.53 -9.85
CA THR A 38 -19.79 -5.50 -8.81
C THR A 38 -19.28 -4.85 -7.53
N GLY A 39 -18.99 -3.55 -7.56
CA GLY A 39 -18.37 -2.81 -6.45
C GLY A 39 -16.91 -3.18 -6.18
N LYS A 40 -16.33 -4.12 -6.94
CA LYS A 40 -14.94 -4.55 -6.78
C LYS A 40 -13.99 -3.42 -7.17
N VAL A 41 -12.99 -3.19 -6.32
CA VAL A 41 -11.89 -2.26 -6.61
C VAL A 41 -10.79 -3.03 -7.32
N GLN A 42 -10.27 -2.45 -8.39
CA GLN A 42 -9.17 -2.97 -9.18
C GLN A 42 -8.02 -1.96 -9.18
N TYR A 43 -6.81 -2.48 -9.05
CA TYR A 43 -5.60 -1.68 -9.15
C TYR A 43 -5.24 -1.42 -10.61
N THR A 44 -4.62 -0.28 -10.85
CA THR A 44 -3.92 0.01 -12.10
C THR A 44 -2.41 0.10 -11.83
N TRP A 45 -1.59 0.03 -12.88
CA TRP A 45 -0.17 0.36 -12.81
C TRP A 45 0.08 1.88 -12.79
N VAL A 46 -0.96 2.71 -12.70
CA VAL A 46 -0.81 4.17 -12.62
C VAL A 46 -0.67 4.56 -11.15
N ALA A 47 0.33 5.37 -10.83
CA ALA A 47 0.62 5.82 -9.48
C ALA A 47 0.39 7.33 -9.32
N CYS A 48 -0.07 7.71 -8.14
CA CYS A 48 -0.12 9.08 -7.66
C CYS A 48 1.18 9.84 -7.97
N TYR A 49 1.08 11.11 -8.37
CA TYR A 49 2.23 11.94 -8.74
C TYR A 49 3.21 12.17 -7.59
N LEU A 50 2.79 11.98 -6.33
CA LEU A 50 3.65 12.06 -5.15
C LEU A 50 4.40 10.75 -4.85
N LEU A 51 4.19 9.66 -5.59
CA LEU A 51 4.97 8.44 -5.41
C LEU A 51 6.29 8.55 -6.19
N ASP A 52 7.41 8.51 -5.47
CA ASP A 52 8.67 8.12 -6.09
C ASP A 52 8.63 6.61 -6.33
N ILE A 53 8.53 6.22 -7.60
CA ILE A 53 8.39 4.82 -8.03
C ILE A 53 9.66 4.02 -7.73
N GLU A 54 10.83 4.64 -7.80
CA GLU A 54 12.11 3.98 -7.52
C GLU A 54 12.20 3.64 -6.04
N THR A 55 11.92 4.60 -5.15
CA THR A 55 11.99 4.33 -3.71
C THR A 55 10.71 3.69 -3.15
N CYS A 56 9.61 3.73 -3.90
CA CYS A 56 8.25 3.39 -3.45
C CYS A 56 7.82 4.17 -2.19
N ARG A 57 8.30 5.40 -2.05
CA ARG A 57 7.96 6.30 -0.94
C ARG A 57 7.24 7.53 -1.46
N CYS A 58 6.35 8.07 -0.64
CA CYS A 58 5.71 9.33 -0.94
C CYS A 58 6.73 10.46 -0.75
N THR A 59 6.87 11.32 -1.76
CA THR A 59 7.81 12.46 -1.74
C THR A 59 7.37 13.57 -0.80
N ASP A 60 6.06 13.66 -0.51
CA ASP A 60 5.50 14.63 0.44
C ASP A 60 4.47 13.97 1.37
N TYR A 61 4.93 12.98 2.15
CA TYR A 61 4.04 12.20 3.01
C TYR A 61 3.28 13.07 4.02
N SER A 62 3.90 14.13 4.55
CA SER A 62 3.25 15.03 5.52
C SER A 62 2.13 15.86 4.93
N LEU A 63 2.24 16.34 3.68
CA LEU A 63 1.24 17.18 3.04
C LEU A 63 0.36 16.42 2.06
N ARG A 64 0.53 15.10 1.92
CA ARG A 64 -0.18 14.28 0.92
C ARG A 64 -1.70 14.45 0.88
N HIS A 65 -2.37 14.60 2.03
CA HIS A 65 -3.83 14.74 2.05
C HIS A 65 -4.29 16.16 1.65
N LEU A 66 -3.40 17.16 1.75
CA LEU A 66 -3.64 18.51 1.23
C LEU A 66 -3.43 18.55 -0.29
N LEU A 67 -2.36 17.89 -0.75
CA LEU A 67 -1.92 17.87 -2.13
C LEU A 67 -2.70 16.88 -3.02
N VAL A 68 -3.22 15.81 -2.42
CA VAL A 68 -3.97 14.73 -3.06
C VAL A 68 -5.17 14.40 -2.15
N PRO A 69 -6.30 15.09 -2.31
CA PRO A 69 -7.47 14.91 -1.45
C PRO A 69 -8.02 13.47 -1.40
N ASP A 70 -7.81 12.70 -2.47
CA ASP A 70 -8.22 11.29 -2.58
C ASP A 70 -7.17 10.31 -2.01
N CYS A 71 -6.05 10.81 -1.48
CA CYS A 71 -5.02 9.96 -0.88
C CYS A 71 -5.61 9.22 0.33
N ILE A 72 -5.40 7.90 0.35
CA ILE A 72 -6.00 7.09 1.38
C ILE A 72 -5.36 7.32 2.75
N GLU A 73 -6.23 7.61 3.71
CA GLU A 73 -5.86 7.59 5.11
C GLU A 73 -6.03 6.19 5.73
N LEU A 74 -4.90 5.55 6.01
CA LEU A 74 -4.87 4.28 6.73
C LEU A 74 -4.95 4.59 8.24
N ARG A 75 -6.05 4.18 8.88
CA ARG A 75 -6.24 4.29 10.34
C ARG A 75 -6.63 2.94 10.93
N PRO A 76 -6.24 2.62 12.17
CA PRO A 76 -6.58 1.35 12.81
C PRO A 76 -8.06 0.96 12.73
N ASP A 77 -8.96 1.94 12.85
CA ASP A 77 -10.42 1.76 12.81
C ASP A 77 -11.00 1.61 11.39
N THR A 78 -10.26 2.02 10.36
CA THR A 78 -10.69 1.93 8.95
C THR A 78 -10.14 0.71 8.22
N ILE A 79 -8.98 0.18 8.61
CA ILE A 79 -8.31 -0.94 7.92
C ILE A 79 -9.26 -2.13 7.66
N ALA A 80 -10.02 -2.56 8.67
CA ALA A 80 -10.92 -3.71 8.55
C ALA A 80 -12.04 -3.49 7.51
N ARG A 81 -12.36 -2.24 7.18
CA ARG A 81 -13.39 -1.86 6.19
C ARG A 81 -12.82 -1.74 4.77
N LEU A 82 -11.50 -1.63 4.62
CA LEU A 82 -10.83 -1.51 3.34
C LEU A 82 -10.63 -2.88 2.68
N GLY A 83 -11.74 -3.55 2.35
CA GLY A 83 -11.74 -4.92 1.81
C GLY A 83 -11.00 -5.12 0.48
N TRP A 84 -10.59 -4.03 -0.17
CA TRP A 84 -9.80 -4.03 -1.39
C TRP A 84 -8.28 -4.02 -1.17
N MET A 85 -7.80 -3.82 0.08
CA MET A 85 -6.36 -3.80 0.36
C MET A 85 -5.68 -5.09 -0.09
N PRO A 86 -4.42 -5.02 -0.57
CA PRO A 86 -3.71 -6.20 -1.04
C PRO A 86 -3.63 -7.24 0.08
N ARG A 87 -3.70 -8.53 -0.26
CA ARG A 87 -3.71 -9.60 0.74
C ARG A 87 -2.42 -9.66 1.55
N THR A 88 -1.35 -9.10 1.02
CA THR A 88 -0.03 -9.02 1.64
C THR A 88 0.20 -7.75 2.46
N CYS A 89 -0.71 -6.77 2.44
CA CYS A 89 -0.48 -5.51 3.13
C CYS A 89 -0.36 -5.74 4.64
N ALA A 90 0.73 -5.25 5.23
CA ALA A 90 1.05 -5.46 6.64
C ALA A 90 -0.08 -5.01 7.59
N TYR A 91 -0.67 -3.83 7.37
CA TYR A 91 -1.79 -3.33 8.16
C TYR A 91 -2.97 -4.30 8.16
N ARG A 92 -3.31 -4.84 6.99
CA ARG A 92 -4.38 -5.82 6.84
C ARG A 92 -4.04 -7.13 7.55
N LEU A 93 -2.84 -7.66 7.33
CA LEU A 93 -2.41 -8.92 7.93
C LEU A 93 -2.44 -8.83 9.46
N VAL A 94 -1.91 -7.76 10.03
CA VAL A 94 -1.90 -7.53 11.48
C VAL A 94 -3.33 -7.35 12.01
N ALA A 95 -4.20 -6.62 11.32
CA ALA A 95 -5.62 -6.52 11.70
C ALA A 95 -6.34 -7.87 11.69
N GLU A 96 -5.95 -8.77 10.78
CA GLU A 96 -6.49 -10.13 10.67
C GLU A 96 -5.75 -11.16 11.56
N ASN A 97 -4.85 -10.73 12.45
CA ASN A 97 -3.98 -11.58 13.28
C ASN A 97 -3.16 -12.60 12.48
N LYS A 98 -2.70 -12.22 11.28
CA LYS A 98 -1.86 -13.04 10.40
C LYS A 98 -0.40 -12.63 10.49
N ALA A 99 0.47 -13.61 10.27
CA ALA A 99 1.91 -13.36 10.21
C ALA A 99 2.26 -12.46 9.00
N LEU A 100 3.25 -11.58 9.21
CA LEU A 100 3.89 -10.87 8.12
C LEU A 100 4.68 -11.87 7.26
N PRO A 101 4.75 -11.68 5.92
CA PRO A 101 5.52 -12.56 5.05
C PRO A 101 7.02 -12.53 5.35
N ALA A 102 7.75 -13.59 4.99
CA ALA A 102 9.20 -13.68 5.23
C ALA A 102 10.01 -12.56 4.56
N TRP A 103 9.52 -12.01 3.45
CA TRP A 103 10.13 -10.87 2.76
C TRP A 103 9.79 -9.52 3.37
N HIS A 104 8.91 -9.43 4.36
CA HIS A 104 8.57 -8.15 4.95
C HIS A 104 9.79 -7.57 5.70
N PRO A 105 10.13 -6.27 5.58
CA PRO A 105 11.34 -5.70 6.19
C PRO A 105 11.47 -5.95 7.70
N LEU A 106 10.37 -5.89 8.45
CA LEU A 106 10.34 -6.23 9.88
C LEU A 106 10.68 -7.70 10.20
N VAL A 107 10.51 -8.61 9.23
CA VAL A 107 10.80 -10.05 9.37
C VAL A 107 12.18 -10.38 8.79
N SER A 108 12.50 -9.87 7.61
CA SER A 108 13.76 -10.13 6.91
C SER A 108 14.94 -9.33 7.45
N GLY A 109 14.69 -8.18 8.09
CA GLY A 109 15.71 -7.21 8.46
C GLY A 109 16.25 -6.38 7.29
N ASP A 110 15.80 -6.64 6.06
CA ASP A 110 16.25 -5.96 4.84
C ASP A 110 15.14 -5.08 4.25
N PRO A 111 15.28 -3.74 4.21
CA PRO A 111 14.29 -2.88 3.58
C PRO A 111 14.12 -3.13 2.08
N ASN A 112 15.10 -3.74 1.39
CA ASN A 112 15.00 -4.03 -0.05
C ASN A 112 14.22 -5.31 -0.39
N SER A 113 13.96 -6.17 0.60
CA SER A 113 13.34 -7.47 0.39
C SER A 113 11.91 -7.42 -0.18
N VAL A 114 11.16 -6.35 0.07
CA VAL A 114 9.85 -6.09 -0.58
C VAL A 114 9.97 -5.92 -2.11
N HIS A 115 11.08 -5.34 -2.56
CA HIS A 115 11.34 -5.07 -3.97
C HIS A 115 11.86 -6.31 -4.68
N SER A 116 12.86 -6.98 -4.10
CA SER A 116 13.43 -8.21 -4.67
C SER A 116 12.43 -9.36 -4.72
N SER A 117 11.42 -9.36 -3.84
CA SER A 117 10.31 -10.32 -3.86
C SER A 117 9.21 -10.00 -4.89
N GLY A 118 9.38 -8.94 -5.69
CA GLY A 118 8.42 -8.56 -6.73
C GLY A 118 7.08 -8.07 -6.18
N ILE A 119 7.03 -7.63 -4.91
CA ILE A 119 5.80 -7.15 -4.28
C ILE A 119 5.57 -5.67 -4.57
N SER A 120 6.63 -4.84 -4.50
CA SER A 120 6.54 -3.39 -4.66
C SER A 120 6.27 -2.94 -6.09
N VAL A 121 5.67 -1.77 -6.28
CA VAL A 121 5.37 -1.20 -7.60
C VAL A 121 6.60 -0.68 -8.36
N ARG A 122 7.79 -0.68 -7.74
CA ARG A 122 9.09 -0.34 -8.35
C ARG A 122 9.24 -0.94 -9.74
N ASN A 123 9.73 -0.15 -10.69
CA ASN A 123 9.96 -0.52 -12.09
C ASN A 123 8.72 -1.01 -12.87
N ARG A 124 7.51 -0.87 -12.32
CA ARG A 124 6.27 -1.35 -12.94
C ARG A 124 5.20 -0.29 -13.06
N ALA A 125 5.17 0.66 -12.12
CA ALA A 125 4.21 1.76 -12.17
C ALA A 125 4.63 2.85 -13.16
N ILE A 126 3.63 3.62 -13.60
CA ILE A 126 3.78 4.87 -14.36
C ILE A 126 3.11 6.00 -13.57
N SER A 127 3.71 7.19 -13.55
CA SER A 127 3.08 8.36 -12.91
C SER A 127 1.79 8.73 -13.63
N GLU A 128 0.76 9.09 -12.86
CA GLU A 128 -0.52 9.60 -13.38
C GLU A 128 -0.36 10.86 -14.22
N GLN A 129 0.71 11.63 -14.02
CA GLN A 129 1.00 12.81 -14.86
C GLN A 129 1.24 12.46 -16.33
N LEU A 130 1.52 11.18 -16.63
CA LEU A 130 1.76 10.67 -17.97
C LEU A 130 0.57 9.88 -18.54
N VAL A 131 -0.54 9.79 -17.81
CA VAL A 131 -1.71 9.01 -18.18
C VAL A 131 -2.97 9.85 -18.09
N HIS A 132 -3.74 9.93 -19.18
CA HIS A 132 -5.03 10.60 -19.15
C HIS A 132 -6.01 9.83 -18.23
N PRO A 133 -6.83 10.50 -17.39
CA PRO A 133 -7.75 9.82 -16.47
C PRO A 133 -8.70 8.82 -17.14
N ASP A 134 -9.16 9.11 -18.36
CA ASP A 134 -10.03 8.19 -19.13
C ASP A 134 -9.31 6.92 -19.61
N ASP A 135 -7.97 6.92 -19.62
CA ASP A 135 -7.15 5.80 -20.07
C ASP A 135 -6.75 4.84 -18.94
N LEU A 136 -7.10 5.12 -17.67
CA LEU A 136 -6.74 4.28 -16.52
C LEU A 136 -7.11 2.80 -16.70
N ASN A 137 -8.22 2.52 -17.38
CA ASN A 137 -8.67 1.16 -17.67
C ASN A 137 -7.67 0.33 -18.49
N ARG A 138 -6.79 0.97 -19.29
CA ARG A 138 -5.75 0.30 -20.08
C ARG A 138 -4.61 -0.25 -19.22
N TYR A 139 -4.46 0.29 -18.01
CA TYR A 139 -3.39 -0.03 -17.07
C TYR A 139 -3.82 -0.97 -15.94
N LEU A 140 -5.00 -1.59 -16.05
CA LEU A 140 -5.49 -2.53 -15.04
C LEU A 140 -4.51 -3.69 -14.78
N ILE A 141 -4.24 -3.94 -13.51
CA ILE A 141 -3.44 -5.08 -13.06
C ILE A 141 -4.30 -6.34 -13.18
N LYS A 142 -3.88 -7.26 -14.07
CA LYS A 142 -4.63 -8.50 -14.38
C LYS A 142 -4.40 -9.61 -13.37
N GLU A 143 -3.26 -9.58 -12.68
CA GLU A 143 -2.89 -10.57 -11.67
C GLU A 143 -3.32 -10.13 -10.26
N ARG A 144 -3.52 -11.08 -9.35
CA ARG A 144 -3.86 -10.75 -7.97
C ARG A 144 -2.64 -10.25 -7.21
N LEU A 145 -2.73 -9.04 -6.66
CA LEU A 145 -1.78 -8.45 -5.72
C LEU A 145 -1.99 -8.97 -4.28
#